data_AF-A0A2T0R1E2-F1
#
_entry.id   AF-A0A2T0R1E2-F1
#
_cell.length_a   1.000
_cell.length_b   1.000
_cell.length_c   1.000
_cell.angle_alpha   90.00
_cell.angle_beta   90.00
_cell.angle_gamma   90.00
#
_symmetry.space_group_name_H-M   'P 1'
#
loop_
_entity.id
_entity.type
_entity.pdbx_description
1 polymer ?
#
loop_
_entity_poly.entity_id
_entity_poly.type
_entity_poly.pdbx_seq_one_letter_code
_entity_poly.pdbx_strand_id
1 'polypeptide(L)' 'AETRVALGPALATLDEREQKILTLRFYGNLTQSQIADQVGISQMHVSRLLTKALTKLRTQLAAGL' A
#
# COMPACT_ATOMS: atom_id res chain seq x y z
N ALA A 1 9.06 16.43 9.68
CA ALA A 1 10.23 15.96 8.92
C ALA A 1 10.58 14.51 9.26
N GLU A 2 10.54 14.12 10.54
CA GLU A 2 10.82 12.75 11.02
C GLU A 2 9.92 11.66 10.40
N THR A 3 8.62 11.90 10.25
CA THR A 3 7.69 10.91 9.66
C THR A 3 8.03 10.58 8.20
N ARG A 4 8.54 11.55 7.44
CA ARG A 4 8.98 11.32 6.03
C ARG A 4 10.24 10.46 5.96
N VAL A 5 11.14 10.56 6.94
CA VAL A 5 12.38 9.78 7.00
C VAL A 5 12.09 8.30 7.30
N ALA A 6 11.13 8.02 8.20
CA ALA A 6 10.71 6.65 8.52
C ALA A 6 9.89 5.97 7.41
N LEU A 7 9.29 6.74 6.50
CA LEU A 7 8.45 6.24 5.40
C LEU A 7 9.25 5.49 4.33
N GLY A 8 10.48 5.89 4.05
CA GLY A 8 11.33 5.25 3.03
C GLY A 8 11.59 3.78 3.30
N PRO A 9 12.16 3.42 4.48
CA PRO A 9 12.38 2.02 4.85
C PRO A 9 11.09 1.20 4.93
N ALA A 10 10.00 1.77 5.43
CA ALA A 10 8.71 1.09 5.50
C ALA A 10 8.18 0.75 4.11
N LEU A 11 8.24 1.69 3.15
CA LEU A 11 7.83 1.48 1.77
C LEU A 11 8.69 0.42 1.06
N ALA A 12 9.98 0.32 1.40
CA ALA A 12 10.87 -0.70 0.84
C ALA A 12 10.48 -2.15 1.21
N THR A 13 9.61 -2.35 2.21
CA THR A 13 9.08 -3.69 2.57
C THR A 13 7.90 -4.15 1.70
N LEU A 14 7.38 -3.26 0.86
CA LEU A 14 6.28 -3.53 -0.04
C LEU A 14 6.81 -4.01 -1.39
N ASP A 15 6.18 -5.05 -1.93
CA ASP A 15 6.47 -5.44 -3.31
C ASP A 15 5.91 -4.40 -4.31
N GLU A 16 6.34 -4.47 -5.58
CA GLU A 16 5.91 -3.52 -6.62
C GLU A 16 4.40 -3.47 -6.79
N ARG A 17 3.70 -4.59 -6.58
CA ARG A 17 2.25 -4.67 -6.74
C ARG A 17 1.53 -3.98 -5.59
N GLU A 18 1.97 -4.21 -4.36
CA GLU A 18 1.52 -3.53 -3.15
C GLU A 18 1.75 -2.01 -3.28
N GLN A 19 2.93 -1.58 -3.73
CA GLN A 19 3.24 -0.16 -3.98
C GLN A 19 2.32 0.45 -5.04
N LYS A 20 2.14 -0.23 -6.18
CA LYS A 20 1.24 0.24 -7.25
C LYS A 20 -0.19 0.40 -6.77
N ILE A 21 -0.71 -0.58 -6.02
CA ILE A 21 -2.08 -0.53 -5.48
C ILE A 21 -2.24 0.62 -4.47
N LEU A 22 -1.26 0.87 -3.61
CA LEU A 22 -1.28 2.02 -2.70
C LEU A 22 -1.26 3.35 -3.46
N THR A 23 -0.42 3.49 -4.49
CA THR A 23 -0.36 4.71 -5.30
C THR A 23 -1.70 4.97 -5.96
N LEU A 24 -2.29 3.97 -6.61
CA LEU A 24 -3.61 4.10 -7.24
C LEU A 24 -4.70 4.46 -6.21
N ARG A 25 -4.63 3.90 -5.00
CA ARG A 25 -5.61 4.16 -3.94
C ARG A 25 -5.50 5.56 -3.33
N PHE A 26 -4.31 5.96 -2.91
CA PHE A 26 -4.10 7.15 -2.07
C PHE A 26 -3.67 8.38 -2.86
N TYR A 27 -2.96 8.22 -3.99
CA TYR A 27 -2.63 9.32 -4.88
C TYR A 27 -3.61 9.41 -6.07
N GLY A 28 -4.03 8.27 -6.60
CA GLY A 28 -4.98 8.20 -7.71
C GLY A 28 -6.46 8.34 -7.30
N ASN A 29 -6.77 8.32 -5.99
CA ASN A 29 -8.15 8.34 -5.45
C ASN A 29 -9.08 7.26 -6.06
N LEU A 30 -8.53 6.16 -6.55
CA LEU A 30 -9.34 5.10 -7.15
C LEU A 30 -10.02 4.24 -6.08
N THR A 31 -11.24 3.79 -6.38
CA THR A 31 -11.93 2.75 -5.61
C THR A 31 -11.23 1.40 -5.80
N GLN A 32 -11.44 0.48 -4.85
CA GLN A 32 -10.83 -0.86 -4.98
C GLN A 32 -11.32 -1.62 -6.21
N SER A 33 -12.56 -1.36 -6.66
CA SER A 33 -13.11 -1.92 -7.90
C SER A 33 -12.40 -1.35 -9.14
N GLN A 34 -12.23 -0.03 -9.22
CA GLN A 34 -11.48 0.61 -10.31
C GLN A 34 -10.01 0.13 -10.35
N ILE A 35 -9.39 -0.07 -9.19
CA ILE A 35 -8.04 -0.64 -9.10
C ILE A 35 -8.05 -2.07 -9.63
N ALA A 36 -9.01 -2.90 -9.19
CA ALA A 36 -9.17 -4.27 -9.63
C ALA A 36 -9.26 -4.40 -11.16
N ASP A 37 -10.08 -3.55 -11.79
CA ASP A 37 -10.20 -3.47 -13.24
C ASP A 37 -8.86 -3.10 -13.90
N GLN A 38 -8.13 -2.14 -13.34
CA GLN A 38 -6.86 -1.67 -13.88
C GLN A 38 -5.68 -2.66 -13.73
N VAL A 39 -5.64 -3.46 -12.65
CA VAL A 39 -4.57 -4.44 -12.40
C VAL A 39 -4.95 -5.88 -12.74
N GLY A 40 -6.17 -6.12 -13.23
CA GLY A 40 -6.62 -7.43 -13.73
C GLY A 40 -6.76 -8.48 -12.63
N ILE A 41 -7.25 -8.11 -11.45
CA ILE A 41 -7.54 -9.01 -10.32
C ILE A 41 -8.88 -8.66 -9.68
N SER A 42 -9.44 -9.54 -8.86
CA SER A 42 -10.69 -9.23 -8.16
C SER A 42 -10.54 -8.12 -7.13
N GLN A 43 -11.62 -7.35 -6.88
CA GLN A 43 -11.67 -6.34 -5.82
C GLN A 43 -11.34 -6.94 -4.44
N MET A 44 -11.76 -8.19 -4.19
CA MET A 44 -11.39 -8.92 -2.97
C MET A 44 -9.87 -9.14 -2.86
N HIS A 45 -9.20 -9.45 -3.97
CA HIS A 45 -7.75 -9.58 -3.98
C HIS A 45 -7.07 -8.23 -3.74
N VAL A 46 -7.55 -7.14 -4.35
CA VAL A 46 -7.09 -5.76 -4.05
C VAL A 46 -7.24 -5.43 -2.56
N SER A 47 -8.39 -5.74 -1.96
CA SER A 47 -8.64 -5.53 -0.53
C SER A 47 -7.62 -6.24 0.37
N ARG A 48 -7.33 -7.51 0.06
CA ARG A 48 -6.32 -8.30 0.80
C ARG A 48 -4.92 -7.69 0.66
N LEU A 49 -4.54 -7.27 -0.54
CA LEU A 49 -3.22 -6.64 -0.79
C LEU A 49 -3.11 -5.30 -0.06
N LEU A 50 -4.14 -4.45 -0.09
CA LEU A 50 -4.17 -3.20 0.68
C LEU A 50 -4.02 -3.46 2.19
N THR A 51 -4.77 -4.41 2.74
CA THR A 51 -4.72 -4.74 4.16
C THR A 51 -3.33 -5.23 4.56
N LYS A 52 -2.73 -6.11 3.76
CA LYS A 52 -1.37 -6.63 3.97
C LYS A 52 -0.33 -5.51 3.91
N ALA A 53 -0.39 -4.65 2.89
CA ALA A 53 0.53 -3.53 2.72
C ALA A 53 0.44 -2.53 3.88
N LEU A 54 -0.77 -2.13 4.27
CA LEU A 54 -0.99 -1.23 5.41
C LEU A 54 -0.53 -1.84 6.74
N THR A 55 -0.68 -3.15 6.91
CA THR A 55 -0.17 -3.87 8.08
C THR A 55 1.35 -3.83 8.14
N LYS A 56 2.04 -4.12 7.02
CA LYS A 56 3.51 -4.01 6.93
C LYS A 56 3.99 -2.60 7.27
N LEU A 57 3.38 -1.58 6.66
CA LEU A 57 3.72 -0.18 6.93
C LEU A 57 3.54 0.18 8.39
N ARG A 58 2.41 -0.22 9.00
CA ARG A 58 2.15 0.03 10.43
C ARG A 58 3.19 -0.64 11.32
N THR A 59 3.54 -1.90 11.04
CA THR A 59 4.55 -2.63 11.83
C THR A 59 5.92 -1.96 11.73
N GLN A 60 6.35 -1.54 10.54
CA GLN A 60 7.64 -0.87 10.36
C GLN A 60 7.68 0.50 11.04
N LEU A 61 6.62 1.29 10.90
CA LEU A 61 6.53 2.60 11.55
C LEU A 61 6.44 2.50 13.07
N ALA A 62 5.83 1.44 13.60
CA ALA A 62 5.78 1.16 15.03
C ALA A 62 7.10 0.61 15.59
N ALA A 63 7.92 -0.04 14.75
CA ALA A 63 9.24 -0.56 15.15
C ALA A 63 10.37 0.47 15.02
N GLY A 64 10.15 1.57 14.29
CA GLY A 64 11.09 2.69 14.15
C GLY A 64 10.83 3.87 15.10
N LEU A 65 9.84 3.75 15.99
CA LEU A 65 9.59 4.60 17.15
C LEU A 65 10.12 3.92 18.41
#